data_AF-A0A7X5N527-F1
#
_entry.id   AF-A0A7X5N527-F1
#
_cell.length_a   1.000
_cell.length_b   1.000
_cell.length_c   1.000
_cell.angle_alpha   90.00
_cell.angle_beta   90.00
_cell.angle_gamma   90.00
#
_symmetry.space_group_name_H-M   'P 1'
#
loop_
_entity.id
_entity.type
_entity.pdbx_description
1 polymer ?
#
loop_
_entity_poly.entity_id
_entity_poly.type
_entity_poly.pdbx_seq_one_letter_code
_entity_poly.pdbx_strand_id
1 'polypeptide(L)' 'NVVAGGAGSGVAELLNAEAVTMPMLHLGLPDSFQHHASREDLLAEAGIDQAGIRAAVLKRWPQLMAGKPPALNAAAG' A
#
# COMPACT_ATOMS: atom_id res chain seq x y z
N ASN A 1 -11.20 -3.08 -1.62
CA ASN A 1 -10.60 -1.73 -1.75
C ASN A 1 -9.74 -1.76 -3.00
N VAL A 2 -10.05 -0.97 -4.02
CA VAL A 2 -9.31 -0.93 -5.30
C VAL A 2 -8.11 0.03 -5.20
N VAL A 3 -7.05 -0.21 -5.97
CA VAL A 3 -5.83 0.63 -5.91
C VAL A 3 -6.01 1.97 -6.63
N ALA A 4 -6.75 2.00 -7.75
CA ALA A 4 -7.07 3.23 -8.49
C ALA A 4 -8.47 3.72 -8.10
N GLY A 5 -8.59 5.00 -7.74
CA GLY A 5 -9.87 5.62 -7.34
C GLY A 5 -10.42 5.10 -6.00
N GLY A 6 -9.62 4.34 -5.25
CA GLY A 6 -9.99 3.83 -3.93
C GLY A 6 -9.50 4.72 -2.79
N ALA A 7 -9.67 4.25 -1.55
CA ALA A 7 -9.27 5.01 -0.36
C ALA A 7 -7.78 5.41 -0.37
N GLY A 8 -6.90 4.55 -0.90
CA GLY A 8 -5.48 4.87 -1.05
C GLY A 8 -5.24 6.06 -1.98
N SER A 9 -5.95 6.12 -3.11
CA SER A 9 -5.88 7.26 -4.05
C SER A 9 -6.36 8.55 -3.38
N GLY A 10 -7.48 8.52 -2.65
CA GLY A 10 -7.99 9.70 -1.94
C GLY A 10 -7.01 10.27 -0.91
N VAL A 11 -6.28 9.41 -0.18
CA VAL A 11 -5.21 9.87 0.72
C VAL A 11 -4.05 10.50 -0.07
N ALA A 12 -3.65 9.90 -1.19
CA ALA A 12 -2.59 10.44 -2.03
C ALA A 12 -2.97 11.80 -2.65
N GLU A 13 -4.23 11.95 -3.08
CA GLU A 13 -4.79 13.19 -3.60
C GLU A 13 -4.77 14.29 -2.55
N LEU A 14 -5.19 14.00 -1.31
CA LEU A 14 -5.12 14.96 -0.21
C LEU A 14 -3.68 15.39 0.07
N LEU A 15 -2.75 14.44 0.21
CA LEU A 15 -1.34 14.76 0.48
C LEU A 15 -0.75 15.62 -0.65
N ASN A 16 -1.11 15.33 -1.90
CA ASN A 16 -0.70 16.13 -3.04
C ASN A 16 -1.29 17.55 -3.01
N ALA A 17 -2.57 17.70 -2.64
CA ALA A 17 -3.21 19.01 -2.49
C ALA A 17 -2.56 19.86 -1.39
N GLU A 18 -2.06 19.22 -0.33
CA GLU A 18 -1.33 19.85 0.78
C GLU A 18 0.18 19.98 0.53
N ALA A 19 0.66 19.68 -0.69
CA ALA A 19 2.08 19.68 -1.05
C ALA A 19 2.97 18.77 -0.18
N VAL A 20 2.39 17.79 0.51
CA VAL A 20 3.13 16.83 1.34
C VAL A 20 3.62 15.68 0.49
N THR A 21 4.91 15.70 0.13
CA THR A 21 5.53 14.57 -0.57
C THR A 21 6.14 13.59 0.43
N MET A 22 5.65 12.34 0.42
CA MET A 22 6.19 11.26 1.25
C MET A 22 6.12 9.89 0.55
N PRO A 23 6.98 8.93 0.91
CA PRO A 23 6.90 7.57 0.37
C PRO A 23 5.57 6.89 0.75
N MET A 24 4.80 6.45 -0.24
CA MET A 24 3.56 5.69 -0.05
C MET A 24 3.65 4.30 -0.70
N LEU A 25 2.82 3.38 -0.22
CA LEU A 25 2.61 2.05 -0.78
C LEU A 25 1.10 1.79 -0.81
N HIS A 26 0.50 1.73 -2.00
CA HIS A 26 -0.91 1.38 -2.15
C HIS A 26 -1.06 -0.14 -2.30
N LEU A 27 -1.84 -0.73 -1.42
CA LEU A 27 -2.22 -2.14 -1.46
C LEU A 27 -3.73 -2.22 -1.59
N GLY A 28 -4.20 -3.05 -2.52
CA GLY A 28 -5.62 -3.19 -2.81
C GLY A 28 -5.84 -4.30 -3.82
N LEU A 29 -7.11 -4.57 -4.09
CA LEU A 29 -7.51 -5.51 -5.12
C LEU A 29 -7.08 -5.00 -6.49
N PRO A 30 -6.60 -5.90 -7.37
CA PRO A 30 -6.27 -5.53 -8.74
C PRO A 30 -7.54 -5.12 -9.49
N ASP A 31 -7.37 -4.28 -10.51
CA ASP A 31 -8.45 -3.84 -11.39
C ASP A 31 -8.81 -4.92 -12.41
N SER A 32 -9.30 -6.05 -11.90
CA SER A 32 -9.67 -7.24 -12.67
C SER A 32 -10.73 -8.03 -11.94
N PHE A 33 -11.59 -8.72 -12.69
CA PHE A 33 -12.63 -9.54 -12.12
C PHE A 33 -11.99 -10.68 -11.31
N GLN A 34 -12.38 -10.77 -10.04
CA GLN A 34 -11.93 -11.84 -9.16
C GLN A 34 -12.85 -13.05 -9.37
N HIS A 35 -12.26 -14.24 -9.57
CA HIS A 35 -13.05 -15.46 -9.66
C HIS A 35 -13.82 -15.71 -8.36
N HIS A 36 -14.92 -16.47 -8.43
CA HIS A 36 -15.63 -16.89 -7.22
C HIS A 36 -14.74 -17.82 -6.40
N ALA A 37 -14.13 -17.28 -5.36
CA ALA A 37 -13.34 -17.97 -4.36
C ALA A 37 -13.79 -17.48 -2.97
N SER A 38 -13.26 -18.08 -1.90
CA SER A 38 -13.50 -17.53 -0.57
C SER A 38 -12.89 -16.13 -0.45
N ARG A 39 -13.37 -15.33 0.51
CA ARG A 39 -12.79 -14.01 0.76
C ARG A 39 -11.30 -14.12 1.06
N GLU A 40 -10.93 -15.11 1.86
CA GLU A 40 -9.56 -15.38 2.29
C GLU A 40 -8.66 -15.66 1.08
N ASP A 41 -9.13 -16.49 0.15
CA ASP A 41 -8.41 -16.78 -1.10
C ASP A 41 -8.21 -15.50 -1.93
N LEU A 42 -9.26 -14.69 -2.08
CA LEU A 42 -9.17 -13.42 -2.82
C LEU A 42 -8.18 -12.43 -2.19
N LEU A 43 -8.13 -12.37 -0.86
CA LEU A 43 -7.17 -11.51 -0.16
C LEU A 43 -5.73 -12.03 -0.32
N ALA A 44 -5.53 -13.34 -0.26
CA ALA A 44 -4.23 -13.98 -0.44
C ALA A 44 -3.72 -13.83 -1.88
N GLU A 45 -4.59 -14.06 -2.87
CA GLU A 45 -4.29 -13.88 -4.30
C GLU A 45 -3.90 -12.42 -4.62
N ALA A 46 -4.62 -11.46 -4.04
CA ALA A 46 -4.29 -10.05 -4.18
C ALA A 46 -3.09 -9.60 -3.29
N GLY A 47 -2.54 -10.48 -2.46
CA GLY A 47 -1.41 -10.16 -1.57
C GLY A 47 -1.75 -9.13 -0.49
N ILE A 48 -3.03 -9.01 -0.13
CA ILE A 48 -3.54 -8.09 0.90
C ILE A 48 -4.02 -8.84 2.15
N ASP A 49 -3.62 -10.11 2.28
CA ASP A 49 -3.63 -10.84 3.53
C ASP A 49 -2.45 -10.40 4.43
N GLN A 50 -2.38 -10.94 5.64
CA GLN A 50 -1.35 -10.55 6.61
C GLN A 50 0.07 -10.81 6.08
N ALA A 51 0.30 -11.95 5.43
CA ALA A 51 1.61 -12.32 4.90
C ALA A 51 2.01 -11.44 3.71
N GLY A 52 1.09 -11.20 2.78
CA GLY A 52 1.29 -10.35 1.61
C GLY A 52 1.55 -8.89 1.98
N ILE A 53 0.80 -8.32 2.92
CA ILE A 53 1.03 -6.96 3.42
C ILE A 53 2.44 -6.86 4.01
N ARG A 54 2.84 -7.82 4.86
CA ARG A 54 4.19 -7.82 5.46
C ARG A 54 5.27 -7.90 4.37
N ALA A 55 5.12 -8.79 3.40
CA ALA A 55 6.07 -8.94 2.31
C ALA A 55 6.19 -7.65 1.48
N ALA A 56 5.07 -7.00 1.15
CA ALA A 56 5.04 -5.76 0.39
C ALA A 56 5.71 -4.60 1.15
N VAL A 57 5.43 -4.45 2.43
CA VAL A 57 6.06 -3.43 3.30
C VAL A 57 7.57 -3.66 3.38
N LEU A 58 8.02 -4.89 3.63
CA LEU A 58 9.45 -5.20 3.73
C LEU A 58 10.17 -5.09 2.39
N LYS A 59 9.50 -5.38 1.27
CA LYS A 59 10.03 -5.14 -0.08
C LYS A 59 10.22 -3.65 -0.35
N ARG A 60 9.29 -2.79 0.11
CA ARG A 60 9.36 -1.33 -0.09
C ARG A 60 10.39 -0.67 0.83
N TRP A 61 10.48 -1.14 2.07
CA TRP A 61 11.37 -0.60 3.10
C TRP A 61 12.20 -1.72 3.77
N PRO A 62 13.21 -2.29 3.08
CA PRO A 62 14.03 -3.38 3.63
C PRO A 62 14.72 -3.03 4.96
N GLN A 63 15.01 -1.75 5.20
CA GLN A 63 15.60 -1.24 6.45
C GLN A 63 14.75 -1.51 7.70
N LEU A 64 13.43 -1.73 7.55
CA LEU A 64 12.56 -2.11 8.66
C LEU A 64 12.94 -3.50 9.21
N MET A 65 13.52 -4.39 8.39
CA MET A 65 14.06 -5.66 8.88
C MET A 65 15.26 -5.47 9.81
N ALA A 66 16.02 -4.39 9.62
CA ALA A 66 17.16 -4.02 10.47
C ALA A 66 16.74 -3.18 11.69
N GLY A 67 15.44 -3.01 11.96
CA GLY A 67 14.93 -2.22 13.09
C GLY A 67 15.10 -0.70 12.92
N LYS A 68 15.49 -0.22 11.74
CA LYS A 68 15.62 1.21 11.46
C LYS A 68 14.33 1.72 10.82
N PRO A 69 13.63 2.69 11.43
CA PRO A 69 12.44 3.27 10.81
C PRO A 69 12.80 3.90 9.46
N PRO A 70 11.90 3.87 8.47
CA PRO A 70 12.12 4.57 7.21
C PRO A 70 12.39 6.05 7.49
N ALA A 71 13.37 6.62 6.80
CA ALA A 71 13.57 8.05 6.81
C ALA A 71 12.31 8.69 6.18
N LEU A 72 11.44 9.25 7.02
CA LEU A 72 10.35 10.10 6.59
C LEU A 72 10.99 11.43 6.20
N ASN A 73 11.40 11.55 4.95
CA ASN A 73 11.77 12.85 4.40
C ASN A 73 10.47 13.62 4.22
N ALA A 74 10.12 14.45 5.21
CA ALA A 74 9.12 15.49 5.00
C ALA A 74 9.68 16.42 3.91
N ALA A 75 9.08 16.40 2.72
CA ALA A 75 9.31 17.47 1.77
C ALA A 75 8.69 18.74 2.35
N ALA A 76 9.49 19.51 3.08
CA ALA A 76 9.21 20.91 3.34
C ALA A 76 9.63 21.68 2.08
N GLY A 77 8.65 22.25 1.39
CA GLY A 77 8.80 23.20 0.31
C GLY A 77 7.75 24.28 0.48
#